data_AF-A0A9W7MJQ7-F1
#
_entry.id   AF-A0A9W7MJQ7-F1
#
_cell.length_a   1.000
_cell.length_b   1.000
_cell.length_c   1.000
_cell.angle_alpha   90.00
_cell.angle_beta   90.00
_cell.angle_gamma   90.00
#
_symmetry.space_group_name_H-M   'P 1'
#
loop_
_entity.id
_entity.type
_entity.pdbx_description
1 polymer ?
#
loop_
_entity_poly.entity_id
_entity_poly.type
_entity_poly.pdbx_seq_one_letter_code
_entity_poly.pdbx_strand_id
1 'polypeptide(L)'
;MNNYPFGSNSPKSFNAYPRGDFDIESGTIRRTKKSRNSSFFLVRMIKSLANRLHYCYKLHPFLVFFVSLAFGVTILIVLSLYEHRYRMLRNYGKLDDGFGNYYPYAKLKNLVMVAGHSVYTSSTCGKVDKEDSWFLESYQKNPGQAATFLRHIKEGVENSARDDAALLLFSGGETRKDAGPRSEAQSYWTVAESKGWFGKEESVKWRALTEEHARDSFENLLFSVCRFRELTGTYPQNITVVSYDFKEERFANLHRSAIGFPESRFFYTGTPASSTSKEGALKGEASVRAQFQQDPYGCIGTLKKKKVGRDPFHRSIPYPNGCPEIEGLFRYCGTAPYQGTLPWA
;
A
#
# COMPACT_ATOMS: atom_id res chain seq x y z
N MET A 1 27.06 -117.65 -0.78
CA MET A 1 26.52 -118.02 0.54
C MET A 1 26.86 -116.92 1.53
N ASN A 2 25.91 -116.60 2.39
CA ASN A 2 25.96 -115.75 3.59
C ASN A 2 25.67 -114.24 3.46
N ASN A 3 24.45 -113.94 3.93
CA ASN A 3 23.84 -112.68 4.34
C ASN A 3 24.67 -111.87 5.35
N TYR A 4 24.49 -110.54 5.36
CA TYR A 4 23.98 -109.68 6.47
C TYR A 4 24.17 -108.17 6.10
N PRO A 5 23.39 -107.22 6.68
CA PRO A 5 22.37 -106.51 5.89
C PRO A 5 22.42 -104.96 5.93
N PHE A 6 21.69 -104.41 4.96
CA PHE A 6 20.96 -103.14 4.87
C PHE A 6 21.11 -102.04 5.96
N GLY A 7 21.45 -100.85 5.47
CA GLY A 7 20.93 -99.56 5.94
C GLY A 7 20.37 -98.77 4.75
N SER A 8 19.08 -98.47 4.75
CA SER A 8 18.37 -97.73 3.72
C SER A 8 18.56 -96.22 3.88
N ASN A 9 18.79 -95.50 2.79
CA ASN A 9 18.01 -94.30 2.44
C ASN A 9 18.23 -93.90 0.98
N SER A 10 17.10 -93.77 0.28
CA SER A 10 16.93 -93.56 -1.16
C SER A 10 17.33 -92.17 -1.66
N PRO A 11 17.56 -92.00 -2.98
CA PRO A 11 18.32 -90.88 -3.53
C PRO A 11 17.47 -89.71 -4.06
N LYS A 12 18.18 -88.58 -4.14
CA LYS A 12 17.90 -87.24 -4.69
C LYS A 12 16.95 -87.18 -5.89
N SER A 13 15.98 -86.26 -5.84
CA SER A 13 15.28 -85.71 -7.01
C SER A 13 15.90 -84.38 -7.45
N PHE A 14 16.12 -84.28 -8.76
CA PHE A 14 16.68 -83.18 -9.54
C PHE A 14 15.90 -81.85 -9.38
N ASN A 15 16.62 -80.73 -9.29
CA ASN A 15 16.06 -79.37 -9.29
C ASN A 15 15.88 -78.85 -10.72
N ALA A 16 14.65 -78.44 -11.08
CA ALA A 16 14.37 -77.65 -12.28
C ALA A 16 14.63 -76.15 -11.98
N TYR A 17 15.39 -75.48 -12.87
CA TYR A 17 15.75 -74.07 -12.76
C TYR A 17 14.54 -73.12 -12.83
N PRO A 18 14.43 -72.08 -11.98
CA PRO A 18 13.51 -70.97 -12.20
C PRO A 18 14.09 -69.94 -13.17
N ARG A 19 13.31 -69.57 -14.20
CA ARG A 19 13.60 -68.45 -15.12
C ARG A 19 13.76 -67.14 -14.35
N GLY A 20 14.93 -66.51 -14.46
CA GLY A 20 15.17 -65.12 -14.12
C GLY A 20 16.19 -64.55 -15.10
N ASP A 21 15.91 -63.37 -15.65
CA ASP A 21 16.82 -62.70 -16.60
C ASP A 21 18.14 -62.39 -15.89
N PHE A 22 19.22 -62.98 -16.43
CA PHE A 22 20.56 -62.94 -15.88
C PHE A 22 21.35 -61.85 -16.59
N ASP A 23 21.70 -60.80 -15.85
CA ASP A 23 22.51 -59.70 -16.37
C ASP A 23 24.01 -60.04 -16.19
N ILE A 24 24.72 -60.25 -17.31
CA ILE A 24 26.03 -60.93 -17.37
C ILE A 24 27.18 -60.08 -16.79
N GLU A 25 27.01 -58.77 -16.59
CA GLU A 25 28.10 -57.90 -16.11
C GLU A 25 28.13 -57.65 -14.58
N SER A 26 27.10 -58.03 -13.81
CA SER A 26 27.03 -57.66 -12.38
C SER A 26 26.67 -58.77 -11.39
N GLY A 27 26.49 -60.01 -11.85
CA GLY A 27 26.43 -61.21 -11.01
C GLY A 27 25.34 -61.25 -9.91
N THR A 28 24.28 -60.43 -9.98
CA THR A 28 23.27 -60.35 -8.91
C THR A 28 21.82 -60.31 -9.42
N ILE A 29 20.93 -61.11 -8.82
CA ILE A 29 19.51 -61.22 -9.19
C ILE A 29 18.72 -60.01 -8.64
N ARG A 30 18.14 -59.17 -9.51
CA ARG A 30 17.24 -58.07 -9.12
C ARG A 30 15.86 -58.58 -8.69
N ARG A 31 15.50 -58.38 -7.41
CA ARG A 31 14.11 -58.52 -6.93
C ARG A 31 13.33 -57.21 -7.13
N THR A 32 12.16 -57.30 -7.76
CA THR A 32 11.16 -56.22 -7.85
C THR A 32 10.65 -55.82 -6.47
N LYS A 33 10.76 -54.53 -6.13
CA LYS A 33 10.30 -53.95 -4.84
C LYS A 33 8.82 -53.56 -4.93
N LYS A 34 7.99 -54.14 -4.08
CA LYS A 34 6.61 -53.66 -3.79
C LYS A 34 6.66 -52.28 -3.10
N SER A 35 5.82 -51.36 -3.57
CA SER A 35 5.59 -50.05 -2.94
C SER A 35 5.11 -50.21 -1.49
N ARG A 36 5.76 -49.54 -0.54
CA ARG A 36 5.42 -49.52 0.89
C ARG A 36 4.98 -48.11 1.28
N ASN A 37 3.78 -48.01 1.85
CA ASN A 37 3.09 -46.80 2.28
C ASN A 37 3.99 -45.75 2.98
N SER A 38 3.77 -44.48 2.63
CA SER A 38 4.57 -43.30 3.02
C SER A 38 4.51 -42.91 4.51
N SER A 39 3.59 -43.46 5.32
CA SER A 39 3.46 -43.08 6.73
C SER A 39 4.59 -43.59 7.63
N PHE A 40 5.24 -44.70 7.27
CA PHE A 40 6.32 -45.28 8.06
C PHE A 40 7.63 -44.48 8.00
N PHE A 41 7.85 -43.70 6.93
CA PHE A 41 9.07 -42.91 6.76
C PHE A 41 9.07 -41.68 7.69
N LEU A 42 7.93 -41.00 7.79
CA LEU A 42 7.74 -39.79 8.60
C LEU A 42 7.89 -40.09 10.10
N VAL A 43 7.30 -41.20 10.57
CA VAL A 43 7.42 -41.67 11.96
C VAL A 43 8.86 -42.06 12.31
N ARG A 44 9.59 -42.69 11.36
CA ARG A 44 10.98 -43.09 11.58
C ARG A 44 11.92 -41.88 11.59
N MET A 45 11.64 -40.86 10.77
CA MET A 45 12.34 -39.57 10.79
C MET A 45 12.15 -38.84 12.11
N ILE A 46 10.91 -38.79 12.64
CA ILE A 46 10.61 -38.16 13.94
C ILE A 46 11.36 -38.86 15.08
N LYS A 47 11.38 -40.20 15.10
CA LYS A 47 12.13 -40.97 16.11
C LYS A 47 13.65 -40.74 16.03
N SER A 48 14.19 -40.64 14.81
CA SER A 48 15.60 -40.30 14.58
C SER A 48 15.95 -38.89 15.05
N LEU A 49 15.06 -37.92 14.82
CA LEU A 49 15.25 -36.54 15.26
C LEU A 49 15.18 -36.42 16.78
N ALA A 50 14.22 -37.10 17.41
CA ALA A 50 14.05 -37.15 18.86
C ALA A 50 15.29 -37.74 19.56
N ASN A 51 15.86 -38.82 19.02
CA ASN A 51 17.08 -39.42 19.57
C ASN A 51 18.31 -38.50 19.42
N ARG A 52 18.41 -37.75 18.31
CA ARG A 52 19.49 -36.74 18.12
C ARG A 52 19.33 -35.56 19.07
N LEU A 53 18.11 -35.07 19.27
CA LEU A 53 17.80 -34.01 20.23
C LEU A 53 18.11 -34.47 21.67
N HIS A 54 17.76 -35.71 22.02
CA HIS A 54 18.05 -36.29 23.33
C HIS A 54 19.57 -36.41 23.57
N TYR A 55 20.33 -36.79 22.54
CA TYR A 55 21.79 -36.86 22.61
C TYR A 55 22.44 -35.47 22.78
N CYS A 56 21.98 -34.46 22.03
CA CYS A 56 22.44 -33.08 22.18
C CYS A 56 22.10 -32.48 23.56
N TYR A 57 20.92 -32.78 24.10
CA TYR A 57 20.51 -32.35 25.45
C TYR A 57 21.42 -32.91 26.54
N LYS A 58 21.89 -34.15 26.37
CA LYS A 58 22.79 -34.83 27.32
C LYS A 58 24.23 -34.29 27.29
N LEU A 59 24.72 -33.87 26.12
CA LEU A 59 26.09 -33.37 25.94
C LEU A 59 26.24 -31.88 26.25
N HIS A 60 25.22 -31.07 25.93
CA HIS A 60 25.27 -29.62 26.08
C HIS A 60 23.98 -29.06 26.68
N PRO A 61 23.67 -29.39 27.95
CA PRO A 61 22.42 -28.99 28.60
C PRO A 61 22.25 -27.45 28.65
N PHE A 62 23.34 -26.71 28.88
CA PHE A 62 23.32 -25.25 28.91
C PHE A 62 23.05 -24.64 27.53
N LEU A 63 23.63 -25.19 26.45
CA LEU A 63 23.40 -24.69 25.08
C LEU A 63 21.93 -24.84 24.70
N VAL A 64 21.34 -26.01 24.95
CA VAL A 64 19.92 -26.26 24.65
C VAL A 64 19.01 -25.38 25.50
N PHE A 65 19.36 -25.14 26.77
CA PHE A 65 18.65 -24.20 27.63
C PHE A 65 18.68 -22.78 27.07
N PHE A 66 19.85 -22.26 26.67
CA PHE A 66 19.97 -20.91 26.10
C PHE A 66 19.23 -20.76 24.76
N VAL A 67 19.27 -21.77 23.90
CA VAL A 67 18.52 -21.75 22.63
C VAL A 67 17.01 -21.77 22.87
N SER A 68 16.54 -22.61 23.80
CA SER A 68 15.12 -22.65 24.18
C SER A 68 14.66 -21.35 24.85
N LEU A 69 15.51 -20.76 25.69
CA LEU A 69 15.25 -19.48 26.34
C LEU A 69 15.18 -18.35 25.30
N ALA A 70 16.14 -18.28 24.39
CA ALA A 70 16.15 -17.29 23.30
C ALA A 70 14.88 -17.41 22.44
N PHE A 71 14.50 -18.64 22.05
CA PHE A 71 13.28 -18.89 21.30
C PHE A 71 12.01 -18.46 22.06
N GLY A 72 11.93 -18.79 23.36
CA GLY A 72 10.83 -18.36 24.23
C GLY A 72 10.74 -16.84 24.36
N VAL A 73 11.88 -16.15 24.56
CA VAL A 73 11.95 -14.70 24.62
C VAL A 73 11.56 -14.06 23.28
N THR A 74 12.00 -14.61 22.14
CA THR A 74 11.59 -14.12 20.82
C THR A 74 10.08 -14.25 20.61
N ILE A 75 9.47 -15.38 20.99
CA ILE A 75 8.01 -15.56 20.92
C ILE A 75 7.31 -14.54 21.82
N LEU A 76 7.78 -14.34 23.06
CA LEU A 76 7.19 -13.38 23.98
C LEU A 76 7.30 -11.93 23.44
N ILE A 77 8.42 -11.56 22.81
CA ILE A 77 8.58 -10.26 22.17
C ILE A 77 7.61 -10.12 20.99
N VAL A 78 7.51 -11.12 20.12
CA VAL A 78 6.58 -11.09 18.97
C VAL A 78 5.12 -11.00 19.44
N LEU A 79 4.73 -11.79 20.44
CA LEU A 79 3.39 -11.76 21.01
C LEU A 79 3.11 -10.43 21.71
N SER A 80 4.08 -9.87 22.45
CA SER A 80 3.94 -8.57 23.10
C SER A 80 3.81 -7.44 22.09
N LEU A 81 4.58 -7.45 20.99
CA LEU A 81 4.46 -6.48 19.90
C LEU A 81 3.12 -6.61 19.18
N TYR A 82 2.63 -7.84 18.98
CA TYR A 82 1.33 -8.11 18.37
C TYR A 82 0.18 -7.65 19.28
N GLU A 83 0.23 -7.97 20.57
CA GLU A 83 -0.76 -7.55 21.57
C GLU A 83 -0.75 -6.03 21.74
N HIS A 84 0.44 -5.40 21.77
CA HIS A 84 0.57 -3.94 21.80
C HIS A 84 -0.04 -3.29 20.55
N ARG A 85 0.24 -3.82 19.35
CA ARG A 85 -0.39 -3.35 18.10
C ARG A 85 -1.91 -3.49 18.16
N TYR A 86 -2.40 -4.66 18.56
CA TYR A 86 -3.83 -4.94 18.64
C TYR A 86 -4.52 -4.05 19.67
N ARG A 87 -3.91 -3.84 20.84
CA ARG A 87 -4.43 -2.98 21.91
C ARG A 87 -4.39 -1.50 21.54
N MET A 88 -3.38 -1.03 20.82
CA MET A 88 -3.34 0.34 20.27
C MET A 88 -4.42 0.56 19.23
N LEU A 89 -4.55 -0.33 18.23
CA LEU A 89 -5.62 -0.26 17.23
C LEU A 89 -7.01 -0.33 17.87
N ARG A 90 -7.19 -1.20 18.87
CA ARG A 90 -8.44 -1.30 19.64
C ARG A 90 -8.70 -0.06 20.47
N ASN A 91 -7.68 0.56 21.08
CA ASN A 91 -7.85 1.77 21.87
C ASN A 91 -8.24 2.97 20.97
N TYR A 92 -7.71 3.07 19.76
CA TYR A 92 -8.16 4.04 18.77
C TYR A 92 -9.58 3.73 18.27
N GLY A 93 -9.90 2.45 18.03
CA GLY A 93 -11.28 2.02 17.77
C GLY A 93 -12.23 2.19 18.97
N LYS A 94 -11.72 2.47 20.18
CA LYS A 94 -12.50 2.75 21.39
C LYS A 94 -12.62 4.26 21.68
N LEU A 95 -11.79 5.10 21.05
CA LEU A 95 -12.04 6.55 20.93
C LEU A 95 -13.23 6.83 20.00
N ASP A 96 -13.60 5.86 19.16
CA ASP A 96 -14.89 5.80 18.48
C ASP A 96 -15.96 5.35 19.50
N ASP A 97 -16.45 6.30 20.29
CA ASP A 97 -17.32 6.14 21.48
C ASP A 97 -18.76 5.71 21.12
N GLY A 98 -18.93 4.71 20.25
CA GLY A 98 -20.25 4.31 19.73
C GLY A 98 -20.81 5.23 18.65
N PHE A 99 -20.00 6.16 18.12
CA PHE A 99 -20.37 7.11 17.06
C PHE A 99 -20.27 6.53 15.63
N GLY A 100 -20.14 5.21 15.45
CA GLY A 100 -20.12 4.58 14.12
C GLY A 100 -21.35 4.91 13.23
N ASN A 101 -22.47 5.31 13.84
CA ASN A 101 -23.67 5.82 13.15
C ASN A 101 -23.62 7.32 12.79
N TYR A 102 -22.57 8.06 13.14
CA TYR A 102 -22.44 9.52 12.93
C TYR A 102 -21.49 9.91 11.80
N TYR A 103 -20.65 9.02 11.29
CA TYR A 103 -19.80 9.38 10.14
C TYR A 103 -20.66 9.48 8.86
N PRO A 104 -20.67 10.64 8.19
CA PRO A 104 -21.58 10.88 7.05
C PRO A 104 -21.33 9.93 5.87
N TYR A 105 -20.15 9.33 5.78
CA TYR A 105 -19.74 8.47 4.66
C TYR A 105 -19.20 7.10 5.09
N ALA A 106 -19.67 6.55 6.22
CA ALA A 106 -19.14 5.31 6.83
C ALA A 106 -19.06 4.08 5.89
N LYS A 107 -19.87 4.04 4.82
CA LYS A 107 -19.90 2.93 3.86
C LYS A 107 -18.83 3.02 2.77
N LEU A 108 -18.24 4.19 2.57
CA LEU A 108 -17.21 4.40 1.56
C LEU A 108 -15.87 3.86 2.07
N LYS A 109 -15.12 3.20 1.19
CA LYS A 109 -13.91 2.45 1.53
C LYS A 109 -12.69 2.90 0.73
N ASN A 110 -12.89 3.51 -0.43
CA ASN A 110 -11.81 3.85 -1.35
C ASN A 110 -11.71 5.37 -1.48
N LEU A 111 -10.49 5.89 -1.58
CA LEU A 111 -10.23 7.30 -1.80
C LEU A 111 -9.86 7.52 -3.27
N VAL A 112 -10.61 8.37 -3.98
CA VAL A 112 -10.17 8.98 -5.23
C VAL A 112 -9.78 10.41 -4.93
N MET A 113 -8.49 10.71 -4.99
CA MET A 113 -7.94 12.03 -4.72
C MET A 113 -7.55 12.70 -6.03
N VAL A 114 -8.00 13.94 -6.24
CA VAL A 114 -7.60 14.77 -7.39
C VAL A 114 -6.74 15.91 -6.87
N ALA A 115 -5.48 15.94 -7.28
CA ALA A 115 -4.56 17.00 -6.89
C ALA A 115 -4.86 18.30 -7.63
N GLY A 116 -5.04 19.39 -6.89
CA GLY A 116 -5.16 20.75 -7.40
C GLY A 116 -3.84 21.27 -7.96
N HIS A 117 -3.94 22.12 -8.98
CA HIS A 117 -2.77 22.78 -9.58
C HIS A 117 -3.00 24.25 -9.96
N SER A 118 -4.22 24.76 -9.80
CA SER A 118 -4.61 26.15 -10.11
C SER A 118 -6.01 26.44 -9.56
N VAL A 119 -6.32 27.72 -9.42
CA VAL A 119 -7.60 28.23 -8.92
C VAL A 119 -8.42 28.74 -10.11
N TYR A 120 -9.69 28.36 -10.18
CA TYR A 120 -10.64 28.92 -11.14
C TYR A 120 -11.12 30.28 -10.62
N THR A 121 -10.86 31.35 -11.37
CA THR A 121 -11.05 32.73 -10.89
C THR A 121 -12.03 33.54 -11.74
N SER A 122 -12.67 32.94 -12.74
CA SER A 122 -13.60 33.67 -13.59
C SER A 122 -14.75 34.28 -12.79
N SER A 123 -14.88 35.61 -12.84
CA SER A 123 -15.95 36.37 -12.19
C SER A 123 -17.25 36.39 -12.99
N THR A 124 -17.21 35.98 -14.26
CA THR A 124 -18.33 36.08 -15.21
C THR A 124 -18.90 34.71 -15.62
N CYS A 125 -18.57 33.64 -14.87
CA CYS A 125 -18.88 32.26 -15.27
C CYS A 125 -18.34 31.95 -16.69
N GLY A 126 -17.14 32.45 -16.99
CA GLY A 126 -16.49 32.32 -18.30
C GLY A 126 -16.24 30.89 -18.73
N LYS A 127 -15.76 30.76 -19.98
CA LYS A 127 -15.38 29.48 -20.60
C LYS A 127 -14.27 28.81 -19.79
N VAL A 128 -14.61 27.86 -18.91
CA VAL A 128 -13.64 27.12 -18.05
C VAL A 128 -12.50 26.46 -18.84
N ASP A 129 -12.66 26.30 -20.15
CA ASP A 129 -11.67 25.82 -21.12
C ASP A 129 -10.65 26.89 -21.54
N LYS A 130 -10.75 28.13 -21.04
CA LYS A 130 -9.85 29.24 -21.33
C LYS A 130 -8.91 29.53 -20.19
N GLU A 131 -7.66 29.78 -20.52
CA GLU A 131 -6.58 30.06 -19.59
C GLU A 131 -6.81 31.33 -18.75
N ASP A 132 -7.51 32.33 -19.28
CA ASP A 132 -7.86 33.58 -18.58
C ASP A 132 -8.86 33.38 -17.43
N SER A 133 -9.54 32.24 -17.42
CA SER A 133 -10.50 31.86 -16.39
C SER A 133 -9.83 31.17 -15.20
N TRP A 134 -8.53 30.92 -15.29
CA TRP A 134 -7.71 30.29 -14.25
C TRP A 134 -6.62 31.26 -13.79
N PHE A 135 -6.33 31.25 -12.49
CA PHE A 135 -5.15 31.91 -11.98
C PHE A 135 -3.92 31.05 -12.29
N LEU A 136 -3.13 31.45 -13.28
CA LEU A 136 -1.95 30.73 -13.75
C LEU A 136 -0.66 31.42 -13.31
N GLU A 137 0.25 30.65 -12.72
CA GLU A 137 1.64 31.08 -12.53
C GLU A 137 2.33 31.29 -13.88
N SER A 138 3.43 32.05 -13.90
CA SER A 138 4.17 32.35 -15.14
C SER A 138 4.53 31.09 -15.94
N TYR A 139 4.99 30.03 -15.27
CA TYR A 139 5.33 28.75 -15.89
C TYR A 139 4.11 27.92 -16.34
N GLN A 140 2.90 28.28 -15.90
CA GLN A 140 1.65 27.61 -16.27
C GLN A 140 0.94 28.28 -17.45
N LYS A 141 1.38 29.47 -17.88
CA LYS A 141 0.79 30.23 -19.00
C LYS A 141 1.16 29.63 -20.36
N ASN A 142 0.76 28.38 -20.58
CA ASN A 142 0.95 27.64 -21.82
C ASN A 142 -0.42 27.30 -22.44
N PRO A 143 -0.56 27.33 -23.77
CA PRO A 143 -1.79 26.91 -24.44
C PRO A 143 -2.18 25.48 -24.04
N GLY A 144 -3.45 25.25 -23.70
CA GLY A 144 -3.97 23.92 -23.31
C GLY A 144 -3.81 23.59 -21.82
N GLN A 145 -3.30 24.51 -21.01
CA GLN A 145 -3.17 24.31 -19.57
C GLN A 145 -4.53 24.13 -18.90
N ALA A 146 -5.51 24.98 -19.23
CA ALA A 146 -6.87 24.88 -18.70
C ALA A 146 -7.51 23.53 -19.03
N ALA A 147 -7.36 23.07 -20.27
CA ALA A 147 -7.85 21.75 -20.71
C ALA A 147 -7.24 20.60 -19.89
N THR A 148 -6.00 20.73 -19.44
CA THR A 148 -5.37 19.73 -18.58
C THR A 148 -6.00 19.68 -17.19
N PHE A 149 -6.30 20.84 -16.59
CA PHE A 149 -7.03 20.91 -15.31
C PHE A 149 -8.43 20.31 -15.42
N LEU A 150 -9.16 20.66 -16.49
CA LEU A 150 -10.45 20.06 -16.80
C LEU A 150 -10.37 18.53 -16.91
N ARG A 151 -9.29 18.01 -17.51
CA ARG A 151 -9.06 16.57 -17.60
C ARG A 151 -8.83 15.94 -16.23
N HIS A 152 -8.02 16.54 -15.34
CA HIS A 152 -7.86 16.01 -13.98
C HIS A 152 -9.21 15.89 -13.26
N ILE A 153 -10.03 16.94 -13.34
CA ILE A 153 -11.34 16.99 -12.70
C ILE A 153 -12.24 15.88 -13.25
N LYS A 154 -12.33 15.78 -14.58
CA LYS A 154 -13.18 14.79 -15.24
C LYS A 154 -12.74 13.36 -14.93
N GLU A 155 -11.43 13.07 -14.98
CA GLU A 155 -10.89 11.75 -14.66
C GLU A 155 -11.16 11.37 -13.20
N GLY A 156 -11.08 12.30 -12.25
CA GLY A 156 -11.46 12.06 -10.86
C GLY A 156 -12.94 11.68 -10.69
N VAL A 157 -13.83 12.40 -11.37
CA VAL A 157 -15.26 12.10 -11.36
C VAL A 157 -15.55 10.75 -12.02
N GLU A 158 -14.95 10.47 -13.17
CA GLU A 158 -15.13 9.21 -13.89
C GLU A 158 -14.57 8.00 -13.13
N ASN A 159 -13.40 8.12 -12.47
CA ASN A 159 -12.87 7.07 -11.59
C ASN A 159 -13.81 6.81 -10.42
N SER A 160 -14.34 7.86 -9.82
CA SER A 160 -15.30 7.73 -8.71
C SER A 160 -16.61 7.10 -9.18
N ALA A 161 -17.11 7.45 -10.38
CA ALA A 161 -18.32 6.86 -10.95
C ALA A 161 -18.21 5.34 -11.22
N ARG A 162 -16.99 4.81 -11.43
CA ARG A 162 -16.74 3.38 -11.63
C ARG A 162 -16.65 2.58 -10.33
N ASP A 163 -16.55 3.27 -9.18
CA ASP A 163 -16.41 2.67 -7.86
C ASP A 163 -17.42 3.31 -6.89
N ASP A 164 -18.52 2.60 -6.64
CA ASP A 164 -19.59 3.05 -5.73
C ASP A 164 -19.13 3.16 -4.27
N ALA A 165 -18.01 2.53 -3.90
CA ALA A 165 -17.40 2.64 -2.58
C ALA A 165 -16.34 3.77 -2.51
N ALA A 166 -16.11 4.53 -3.59
CA ALA A 166 -15.15 5.61 -3.61
C ALA A 166 -15.70 6.93 -3.05
N LEU A 167 -14.90 7.61 -2.24
CA LEU A 167 -15.05 9.01 -1.89
C LEU A 167 -14.13 9.86 -2.78
N LEU A 168 -14.70 10.82 -3.49
CA LEU A 168 -13.94 11.78 -4.29
C LEU A 168 -13.53 12.97 -3.42
N LEU A 169 -12.23 13.23 -3.33
CA LEU A 169 -11.67 14.43 -2.72
C LEU A 169 -10.87 15.23 -3.74
N PHE A 170 -11.34 16.43 -4.08
CA PHE A 170 -10.47 17.44 -4.69
C PHE A 170 -9.58 18.02 -3.59
N SER A 171 -8.26 18.01 -3.76
CA SER A 171 -7.30 18.41 -2.73
C SER A 171 -6.41 19.56 -3.18
N GLY A 172 -6.33 20.61 -2.38
CA GLY A 172 -5.48 21.78 -2.62
C GLY A 172 -6.06 23.03 -1.99
N GLY A 173 -5.22 23.75 -1.24
CA GLY A 173 -5.65 24.90 -0.45
C GLY A 173 -5.56 26.26 -1.13
N GLU A 174 -5.77 27.30 -0.34
CA GLU A 174 -5.72 28.72 -0.74
C GLU A 174 -4.25 29.19 -0.89
N THR A 175 -3.53 28.65 -1.87
CA THR A 175 -2.07 28.84 -1.96
C THR A 175 -1.62 30.12 -2.67
N ARG A 176 -2.56 30.92 -3.19
CA ARG A 176 -2.28 32.05 -4.10
C ARG A 176 -2.96 33.33 -3.65
N LYS A 177 -2.16 34.29 -3.16
CA LYS A 177 -2.66 35.57 -2.64
C LYS A 177 -3.53 36.32 -3.65
N ASP A 178 -3.06 36.42 -4.89
CA ASP A 178 -3.70 37.22 -5.94
C ASP A 178 -4.93 36.53 -6.55
N ALA A 179 -5.17 35.24 -6.25
CA ALA A 179 -6.38 34.53 -6.65
C ALA A 179 -7.58 34.80 -5.69
N GLY A 180 -7.31 35.47 -4.56
CA GLY A 180 -8.25 35.63 -3.45
C GLY A 180 -8.34 34.38 -2.56
N PRO A 181 -9.20 34.40 -1.52
CA PRO A 181 -9.37 33.30 -0.57
C PRO A 181 -10.18 32.15 -1.19
N ARG A 182 -9.63 31.56 -2.25
CA ARG A 182 -10.23 30.46 -3.02
C ARG A 182 -9.25 29.30 -3.03
N SER A 183 -9.71 28.13 -2.61
CA SER A 183 -8.92 26.92 -2.64
C SER A 183 -8.92 26.30 -4.05
N GLU A 184 -7.83 25.61 -4.39
CA GLU A 184 -7.76 24.82 -5.63
C GLU A 184 -8.84 23.71 -5.62
N ALA A 185 -9.09 23.11 -4.45
CA ALA A 185 -10.11 22.10 -4.25
C ALA A 185 -11.54 22.59 -4.54
N GLN A 186 -11.97 23.71 -3.95
CA GLN A 186 -13.29 24.31 -4.22
C GLN A 186 -13.44 24.70 -5.69
N SER A 187 -12.37 25.21 -6.29
CA SER A 187 -12.34 25.56 -7.71
C SER A 187 -12.65 24.34 -8.58
N TYR A 188 -11.99 23.21 -8.30
CA TYR A 188 -12.17 21.97 -9.06
C TYR A 188 -13.58 21.40 -8.89
N TRP A 189 -14.11 21.42 -7.66
CA TRP A 189 -15.48 20.97 -7.36
C TRP A 189 -16.52 21.83 -8.11
N THR A 190 -16.38 23.16 -8.06
CA THR A 190 -17.28 24.12 -8.74
C THR A 190 -17.27 23.92 -10.26
N VAL A 191 -16.08 23.70 -10.83
CA VAL A 191 -15.95 23.42 -12.26
C VAL A 191 -16.65 22.12 -12.63
N ALA A 192 -16.48 21.04 -11.85
CA ALA A 192 -17.18 19.77 -12.08
C ALA A 192 -18.71 19.95 -12.04
N GLU A 193 -19.21 20.73 -11.08
CA GLU A 193 -20.64 21.04 -10.95
C GLU A 193 -21.14 21.83 -12.16
N SER A 194 -20.46 22.91 -12.55
CA SER A 194 -20.86 23.74 -13.70
C SER A 194 -20.89 22.97 -15.02
N LYS A 195 -20.10 21.90 -15.15
CA LYS A 195 -20.06 21.01 -16.30
C LYS A 195 -21.08 19.87 -16.25
N GLY A 196 -21.78 19.70 -15.13
CA GLY A 196 -22.71 18.59 -14.91
C GLY A 196 -22.01 17.22 -14.92
N TRP A 197 -20.72 17.16 -14.56
CA TRP A 197 -19.94 15.92 -14.68
C TRP A 197 -20.27 14.87 -13.63
N PHE A 198 -20.86 15.24 -12.50
CA PHE A 198 -21.26 14.29 -11.46
C PHE A 198 -22.38 13.30 -11.90
N GLY A 199 -22.88 13.42 -13.14
CA GLY A 199 -23.89 12.55 -13.74
C GLY A 199 -25.32 13.09 -13.62
N LYS A 200 -26.27 12.40 -14.25
CA LYS A 200 -27.72 12.57 -13.98
C LYS A 200 -28.04 11.83 -12.68
N GLU A 201 -28.78 12.47 -11.77
CA GLU A 201 -29.20 11.91 -10.46
C GLU A 201 -28.07 11.62 -9.45
N GLU A 202 -27.25 12.63 -9.13
CA GLU A 202 -26.37 12.64 -7.95
C GLU A 202 -25.32 11.51 -7.78
N SER A 203 -25.18 10.55 -8.70
CA SER A 203 -24.40 9.30 -8.50
C SER A 203 -23.01 9.47 -7.84
N VAL A 204 -22.29 10.55 -8.18
CA VAL A 204 -21.01 10.92 -7.56
C VAL A 204 -21.12 12.16 -6.66
N LYS A 205 -22.08 13.06 -6.91
CA LYS A 205 -22.15 14.39 -6.26
C LYS A 205 -22.20 14.29 -4.75
N TRP A 206 -23.04 13.39 -4.22
CA TRP A 206 -23.21 13.23 -2.77
C TRP A 206 -21.93 12.77 -2.05
N ARG A 207 -21.00 12.14 -2.78
CA ARG A 207 -19.72 11.60 -2.29
C ARG A 207 -18.50 12.31 -2.90
N ALA A 208 -18.67 13.54 -3.34
CA ALA A 208 -17.61 14.41 -3.85
C ALA A 208 -17.43 15.62 -2.95
N LEU A 209 -16.29 15.70 -2.26
CA LEU A 209 -15.95 16.72 -1.28
C LEU A 209 -14.58 17.35 -1.57
N THR A 210 -14.18 18.29 -0.71
CA THR A 210 -12.93 19.04 -0.79
C THR A 210 -12.01 18.78 0.40
N GLU A 211 -10.71 18.86 0.13
CA GLU A 211 -9.63 19.02 1.10
C GLU A 211 -8.91 20.33 0.75
N GLU A 212 -9.02 21.34 1.62
CA GLU A 212 -8.74 22.74 1.26
C GLU A 212 -7.51 23.34 1.93
N HIS A 213 -6.63 22.51 2.49
CA HIS A 213 -5.50 22.96 3.30
C HIS A 213 -4.15 22.52 2.75
N ALA A 214 -4.10 21.57 1.81
CA ALA A 214 -2.83 21.12 1.28
C ALA A 214 -2.10 22.18 0.44
N ARG A 215 -0.81 22.39 0.72
CA ARG A 215 0.04 23.41 0.08
C ARG A 215 1.06 22.82 -0.89
N ASP A 216 1.25 21.51 -0.86
CA ASP A 216 2.10 20.78 -1.80
C ASP A 216 1.53 19.39 -2.11
N SER A 217 2.21 18.65 -2.97
CA SER A 217 1.81 17.30 -3.40
C SER A 217 1.84 16.24 -2.29
N PHE A 218 2.68 16.42 -1.26
CA PHE A 218 2.74 15.48 -0.15
C PHE A 218 1.56 15.70 0.80
N GLU A 219 1.30 16.96 1.17
CA GLU A 219 0.12 17.34 1.95
C GLU A 219 -1.17 16.97 1.22
N ASN A 220 -1.20 17.15 -0.10
CA ASN A 220 -2.32 16.73 -0.95
C ASN A 220 -2.71 15.27 -0.68
N LEU A 221 -1.73 14.36 -0.60
CA LEU A 221 -1.98 12.95 -0.29
C LEU A 221 -2.32 12.74 1.20
N LEU A 222 -1.44 13.20 2.10
CA LEU A 222 -1.57 12.93 3.54
C LEU A 222 -2.86 13.55 4.13
N PHE A 223 -3.19 14.76 3.73
CA PHE A 223 -4.37 15.48 4.20
C PHE A 223 -5.64 14.84 3.62
N SER A 224 -5.63 14.37 2.37
CA SER A 224 -6.77 13.63 1.81
C SER A 224 -7.01 12.30 2.53
N VAL A 225 -5.96 11.58 2.91
CA VAL A 225 -6.07 10.36 3.74
C VAL A 225 -6.70 10.68 5.09
N CYS A 226 -6.28 11.77 5.71
CA CYS A 226 -6.85 12.19 6.98
C CYS A 226 -8.31 12.66 6.83
N ARG A 227 -8.60 13.48 5.81
CA ARG A 227 -9.96 13.93 5.50
C ARG A 227 -10.92 12.77 5.23
N PHE A 228 -10.44 11.73 4.56
CA PHE A 228 -11.20 10.50 4.36
C PHE A 228 -11.57 9.85 5.71
N ARG A 229 -10.62 9.76 6.65
CA ARG A 229 -10.86 9.22 8.01
C ARG A 229 -11.86 10.05 8.82
N GLU A 230 -11.80 11.37 8.72
CA GLU A 230 -12.79 12.28 9.34
C GLU A 230 -14.22 12.01 8.83
N LEU A 231 -14.35 11.72 7.54
CA LEU A 231 -15.63 11.58 6.86
C LEU A 231 -16.24 10.17 6.98
N THR A 232 -15.40 9.14 7.08
CA THR A 232 -15.82 7.73 6.98
C THR A 232 -15.62 6.93 8.26
N GLY A 233 -14.90 7.46 9.25
CA GLY A 233 -14.58 6.70 10.45
C GLY A 233 -13.43 5.70 10.29
N THR A 234 -12.97 5.44 9.07
CA THR A 234 -11.91 4.47 8.78
C THR A 234 -10.89 5.03 7.78
N TYR A 235 -9.71 4.42 7.68
CA TYR A 235 -8.72 4.81 6.67
C TYR A 235 -9.00 4.12 5.34
N PRO A 236 -8.61 4.71 4.19
CA PRO A 236 -8.96 4.16 2.89
C PRO A 236 -8.33 2.77 2.66
N GLN A 237 -9.15 1.85 2.14
CA GLN A 237 -8.71 0.54 1.66
C GLN A 237 -7.93 0.66 0.36
N ASN A 238 -8.31 1.55 -0.54
CA ASN A 238 -7.54 1.83 -1.75
C ASN A 238 -7.43 3.34 -1.94
N ILE A 239 -6.31 3.78 -2.52
CA ILE A 239 -6.10 5.18 -2.90
C ILE A 239 -5.87 5.21 -4.41
N THR A 240 -6.65 6.00 -5.13
CA THR A 240 -6.41 6.36 -6.52
C THR A 240 -6.09 7.84 -6.58
N VAL A 241 -4.89 8.20 -7.03
CA VAL A 241 -4.49 9.60 -7.23
C VAL A 241 -4.67 9.99 -8.70
N VAL A 242 -5.33 11.11 -8.93
CA VAL A 242 -5.47 11.74 -10.24
C VAL A 242 -4.64 13.03 -10.26
N SER A 243 -3.65 13.08 -11.14
CA SER A 243 -2.76 14.24 -11.30
C SER A 243 -2.04 14.16 -12.66
N TYR A 244 -0.97 14.94 -12.84
CA TYR A 244 -0.16 14.89 -14.06
C TYR A 244 0.59 13.56 -14.20
N ASP A 245 0.61 13.00 -15.41
CA ASP A 245 1.37 11.78 -15.75
C ASP A 245 2.82 11.81 -15.27
N PHE A 246 3.52 12.92 -15.50
CA PHE A 246 4.92 13.07 -15.09
C PHE A 246 5.13 13.06 -13.57
N LYS A 247 4.08 13.26 -12.76
CA LYS A 247 4.15 13.23 -11.28
C LYS A 247 3.93 11.84 -10.68
N GLU A 248 3.64 10.82 -11.50
CA GLU A 248 3.33 9.47 -11.05
C GLU A 248 4.41 8.92 -10.11
N GLU A 249 5.67 8.93 -10.55
CA GLU A 249 6.77 8.39 -9.76
C GLU A 249 6.88 9.06 -8.37
N ARG A 250 6.66 10.38 -8.30
CA ARG A 250 6.70 11.10 -7.02
C ARG A 250 5.56 10.66 -6.10
N PHE A 251 4.35 10.49 -6.60
CA PHE A 251 3.23 10.05 -5.78
C PHE A 251 3.34 8.57 -5.40
N ALA A 252 3.53 7.70 -6.39
CA ALA A 252 3.52 6.25 -6.24
C ALA A 252 4.76 5.71 -5.52
N ASN A 253 5.95 6.30 -5.71
CA ASN A 253 7.18 5.76 -5.14
C ASN A 253 7.70 6.57 -3.95
N LEU A 254 7.51 7.88 -3.92
CA LEU A 254 8.00 8.72 -2.81
C LEU A 254 6.90 8.97 -1.77
N HIS A 255 5.82 9.67 -2.13
CA HIS A 255 4.79 10.10 -1.17
C HIS A 255 4.07 8.90 -0.54
N ARG A 256 3.63 7.93 -1.35
CA ARG A 256 3.04 6.68 -0.86
C ARG A 256 3.98 5.97 0.10
N SER A 257 5.27 5.85 -0.24
CA SER A 257 6.25 5.18 0.60
C SER A 257 6.51 5.95 1.90
N ALA A 258 6.55 7.28 1.86
CA ALA A 258 6.74 8.13 3.03
C ALA A 258 5.58 7.99 4.03
N ILE A 259 4.34 7.86 3.54
CA ILE A 259 3.19 7.54 4.39
C ILE A 259 3.02 6.03 4.64
N GLY A 260 3.95 5.17 4.20
CA GLY A 260 3.88 3.73 4.43
C GLY A 260 2.62 3.04 3.86
N PHE A 261 1.99 3.59 2.82
CA PHE A 261 0.77 2.99 2.25
C PHE A 261 1.11 1.82 1.30
N PRO A 262 0.40 0.68 1.33
CA PRO A 262 0.77 -0.49 0.53
C PRO A 262 0.68 -0.23 -0.97
N GLU A 263 1.70 -0.66 -1.71
CA GLU A 263 1.78 -0.52 -3.17
C GLU A 263 0.60 -1.21 -3.88
N SER A 264 0.22 -2.42 -3.43
CA SER A 264 -0.88 -3.19 -4.02
C SER A 264 -2.26 -2.54 -3.88
N ARG A 265 -2.39 -1.47 -3.07
CA ARG A 265 -3.63 -0.74 -2.81
C ARG A 265 -3.56 0.72 -3.28
N PHE A 266 -2.49 1.10 -3.97
CA PHE A 266 -2.25 2.46 -4.45
C PHE A 266 -2.24 2.48 -5.97
N PHE A 267 -3.13 3.28 -6.54
CA PHE A 267 -3.33 3.42 -7.97
C PHE A 267 -3.09 4.87 -8.41
N TYR A 268 -2.69 5.04 -9.67
CA TYR A 268 -2.42 6.36 -10.22
C TYR A 268 -3.09 6.52 -11.59
N THR A 269 -3.77 7.64 -11.80
CA THR A 269 -4.32 8.04 -13.09
C THR A 269 -3.65 9.34 -13.52
N GLY A 270 -2.73 9.24 -14.46
CA GLY A 270 -2.02 10.37 -15.03
C GLY A 270 -2.81 11.03 -16.16
N THR A 271 -2.88 12.35 -16.16
CA THR A 271 -3.31 13.12 -17.34
C THR A 271 -2.10 13.83 -17.96
N PRO A 272 -2.01 13.89 -19.29
CA PRO A 272 -0.84 14.46 -19.95
C PRO A 272 -0.79 15.97 -19.77
N ALA A 273 0.42 16.49 -19.59
CA ALA A 273 0.69 17.91 -19.72
C ALA A 273 0.40 18.42 -21.14
N SER A 274 0.20 19.73 -21.29
CA SER A 274 0.18 20.35 -22.62
C SER A 274 1.48 20.06 -23.37
N SER A 275 1.38 19.82 -24.68
CA SER A 275 2.52 19.55 -25.55
C SER A 275 3.59 20.65 -25.49
N THR A 276 3.18 21.90 -25.29
CA THR A 276 4.06 23.08 -25.21
C THR A 276 4.81 23.18 -23.88
N SER A 277 4.31 22.57 -22.81
CA SER A 277 4.92 22.63 -21.47
C SER A 277 5.56 21.33 -21.02
N LYS A 278 5.38 20.23 -21.77
CA LYS A 278 5.78 18.87 -21.39
C LYS A 278 7.26 18.75 -21.02
N GLU A 279 8.16 19.27 -21.85
CA GLU A 279 9.61 19.15 -21.60
C GLU A 279 10.04 19.91 -20.32
N GLY A 280 9.59 21.16 -20.18
CA GLY A 280 9.84 21.97 -18.99
C GLY A 280 9.24 21.36 -17.73
N ALA A 281 8.05 20.77 -17.84
CA ALA A 281 7.38 20.07 -16.75
C ALA A 281 8.17 18.83 -16.29
N LEU A 282 8.67 18.01 -17.22
CA LEU A 282 9.50 16.83 -16.91
C LEU A 282 10.80 17.23 -16.21
N LYS A 283 11.48 18.27 -16.71
CA LYS A 283 12.72 18.79 -16.10
C LYS A 283 12.46 19.36 -14.69
N GLY A 284 11.40 20.16 -14.55
CA GLY A 284 10.98 20.71 -13.26
C GLY A 284 10.62 19.61 -12.26
N GLU A 285 9.91 18.59 -12.72
CA GLU A 285 9.54 17.45 -11.90
C GLU A 285 10.74 16.65 -11.42
N ALA A 286 11.72 16.37 -12.28
CA ALA A 286 12.94 15.66 -11.88
C ALA A 286 13.66 16.36 -10.71
N SER A 287 13.72 17.70 -10.74
CA SER A 287 14.30 18.48 -9.64
C SER A 287 13.49 18.37 -8.34
N VAL A 288 12.16 18.40 -8.41
CA VAL A 288 11.31 18.29 -7.22
C VAL A 288 11.32 16.87 -6.67
N ARG A 289 11.35 15.86 -7.53
CA ARG A 289 11.49 14.45 -7.14
C ARG A 289 12.80 14.21 -6.37
N ALA A 290 13.92 14.76 -6.86
CA ALA A 290 15.20 14.70 -6.15
C ALA A 290 15.14 15.38 -4.76
N GLN A 291 14.38 16.47 -4.63
CA GLN A 291 14.17 17.12 -3.33
C GLN A 291 13.39 16.21 -2.36
N PHE A 292 12.30 15.57 -2.82
CA PHE A 292 11.53 14.65 -1.97
C PHE A 292 12.26 13.33 -1.68
N GLN A 293 13.23 12.91 -2.50
CA GLN A 293 14.10 11.78 -2.15
C GLN A 293 14.98 12.09 -0.93
N GLN A 294 15.40 13.34 -0.77
CA GLN A 294 16.23 13.79 0.35
C GLN A 294 15.39 14.24 1.56
N ASP A 295 14.18 14.73 1.32
CA ASP A 295 13.25 15.22 2.33
C ASP A 295 11.84 14.65 2.07
N PRO A 296 11.60 13.37 2.43
CA PRO A 296 10.36 12.67 2.06
C PRO A 296 9.07 13.29 2.61
N TYR A 297 9.18 14.12 3.66
CA TYR A 297 8.04 14.77 4.32
C TYR A 297 7.99 16.28 4.04
N GLY A 298 8.91 16.81 3.23
CA GLY A 298 8.96 18.22 2.87
C GLY A 298 9.12 19.15 4.09
N CYS A 299 9.93 18.75 5.06
CA CYS A 299 10.12 19.44 6.34
C CYS A 299 11.30 20.42 6.35
N ILE A 300 12.21 20.36 5.39
CA ILE A 300 13.45 21.14 5.38
C ILE A 300 13.70 21.84 4.03
N GLY A 301 14.72 22.69 4.00
CA GLY A 301 15.25 23.31 2.79
C GLY A 301 14.20 24.03 1.92
N THR A 302 14.28 23.80 0.61
CA THR A 302 13.45 24.46 -0.40
C THR A 302 11.97 24.04 -0.31
N LEU A 303 11.69 22.79 0.05
CA LEU A 303 10.31 22.28 0.17
C LEU A 303 9.58 22.98 1.31
N LYS A 304 10.20 23.07 2.50
CA LYS A 304 9.65 23.81 3.63
C LYS A 304 9.39 25.28 3.29
N LYS A 305 10.35 25.95 2.67
CA LYS A 305 10.22 27.37 2.28
C LYS A 305 9.04 27.57 1.33
N LYS A 306 8.90 26.70 0.32
CA LYS A 306 7.75 26.73 -0.61
C LYS A 306 6.43 26.50 0.12
N LYS A 307 6.37 25.52 1.02
CA LYS A 307 5.18 25.19 1.81
C LYS A 307 4.73 26.37 2.69
N VAL A 308 5.65 26.99 3.43
CA VAL A 308 5.37 28.18 4.25
C VAL A 308 4.93 29.37 3.39
N GLY A 309 5.55 29.59 2.23
CA GLY A 309 5.17 30.66 1.30
C GLY A 309 3.82 30.47 0.61
N ARG A 310 3.24 29.26 0.67
CA ARG A 310 1.94 28.90 0.08
C ARG A 310 0.79 28.95 1.07
N ASP A 311 0.93 29.71 2.14
CA ASP A 311 -0.16 30.02 3.08
C ASP A 311 -0.36 31.54 3.22
N PRO A 312 -0.71 32.24 2.11
CA PRO A 312 -0.83 33.69 2.10
C PRO A 312 -1.98 34.23 2.96
N PHE A 313 -2.95 33.39 3.33
CA PHE A 313 -4.11 33.73 4.16
C PHE A 313 -3.98 33.25 5.61
N HIS A 314 -2.85 32.63 5.97
CA HIS A 314 -2.56 32.13 7.31
C HIS A 314 -3.68 31.24 7.88
N ARG A 315 -4.12 30.28 7.07
CA ARG A 315 -5.23 29.37 7.41
C ARG A 315 -4.79 28.41 8.50
N SER A 316 -5.59 28.26 9.55
CA SER A 316 -5.39 27.18 10.52
C SER A 316 -5.55 25.81 9.83
N ILE A 317 -4.57 24.93 10.01
CA ILE A 317 -4.60 23.58 9.45
C ILE A 317 -5.31 22.66 10.44
N PRO A 318 -6.40 21.97 10.05
CA PRO A 318 -7.19 21.15 10.97
C PRO A 318 -6.51 19.83 11.35
N TYR A 319 -5.54 19.38 10.56
CA TYR A 319 -4.87 18.10 10.77
C TYR A 319 -3.71 18.21 11.77
N PRO A 320 -3.49 17.19 12.62
CA PRO A 320 -4.11 15.86 12.60
C PRO A 320 -5.32 15.69 13.53
N ASN A 321 -6.05 16.74 13.92
CA ASN A 321 -7.08 16.65 14.97
C ASN A 321 -8.20 15.62 14.64
N GLY A 322 -8.48 15.36 13.37
CA GLY A 322 -9.43 14.33 12.92
C GLY A 322 -8.84 12.92 12.69
N CYS A 323 -7.54 12.73 12.92
CA CYS A 323 -6.79 11.50 12.62
C CYS A 323 -5.73 11.21 13.68
N PRO A 324 -6.14 11.01 14.96
CA PRO A 324 -5.22 10.83 16.06
C PRO A 324 -4.32 9.59 15.90
N GLU A 325 -4.76 8.60 15.12
CA GLU A 325 -3.99 7.36 14.86
C GLU A 325 -2.71 7.61 14.06
N ILE A 326 -2.64 8.72 13.32
CA ILE A 326 -1.48 9.09 12.50
C ILE A 326 -0.86 10.43 12.91
N GLU A 327 -1.18 10.94 14.10
CA GLU A 327 -0.59 12.18 14.65
C GLU A 327 0.95 12.14 14.61
N GLY A 328 1.54 10.99 14.93
CA GLY A 328 2.99 10.79 14.88
C GLY A 328 3.57 10.91 13.47
N LEU A 329 2.83 10.52 12.43
CA LEU A 329 3.26 10.68 11.03
C LEU A 329 3.26 12.16 10.62
N PHE A 330 2.26 12.95 11.06
CA PHE A 330 2.21 14.39 10.80
C PHE A 330 3.36 15.18 11.45
N ARG A 331 3.87 14.68 12.59
CA ARG A 331 5.01 15.30 13.30
C ARG A 331 6.37 14.79 12.82
N TYR A 332 6.40 13.78 11.95
CA TYR A 332 7.63 13.15 11.55
C TYR A 332 8.34 13.92 10.43
N CYS A 333 9.64 14.16 10.62
CA CYS A 333 10.49 14.92 9.70
C CYS A 333 11.88 14.27 9.57
N GLY A 334 11.91 12.96 9.26
CA GLY A 334 13.15 12.21 9.05
C GLY A 334 13.41 11.88 7.57
N THR A 335 14.62 11.39 7.27
CA THR A 335 14.97 10.89 5.93
C THR A 335 14.61 9.42 5.74
N ALA A 336 14.43 8.68 6.83
CA ALA A 336 13.97 7.29 6.80
C ALA A 336 12.43 7.21 6.74
N PRO A 337 11.86 6.07 6.31
CA PRO A 337 10.43 5.83 6.46
C PRO A 337 10.00 5.89 7.93
N TYR A 338 8.81 6.45 8.18
CA TYR A 338 8.22 6.52 9.51
C TYR A 338 8.04 5.10 10.09
N GLN A 339 8.57 4.87 11.29
CA GLN A 339 8.58 3.55 11.94
C GLN A 339 7.39 3.32 12.89
N GLY A 340 6.53 4.32 13.08
CA GLY A 340 5.34 4.17 13.92
C GLY A 340 4.31 3.24 13.30
N THR A 341 3.38 2.78 14.12
CA THR A 341 2.27 1.93 13.64
C THR A 341 1.32 2.78 12.81
N LEU A 342 0.99 2.31 11.60
CA LEU A 342 0.04 2.97 10.71
C LEU A 342 -1.21 2.10 10.55
N PRO A 343 -2.42 2.68 10.49
CA PRO A 343 -3.69 1.92 10.42
C PRO A 343 -3.87 1.06 9.16
N TRP A 344 -3.08 1.32 8.12
CA TRP A 344 -3.11 0.63 6.83
C TRP A 344 -1.90 -0.28 6.59
N ALA A 345 -0.96 -0.36 7.53
CA ALA A 345 0.26 -1.16 7.38
C ALA A 345 0.06 -2.64 7.70
#